data_AF-A0A8J5B6P8-F1
#
_entry.id   AF-A0A8J5B6P8-F1
#
_cell.length_a   1.000
_cell.length_b   1.000
_cell.length_c   1.000
_cell.angle_alpha   90.00
_cell.angle_beta   90.00
_cell.angle_gamma   90.00
#
_symmetry.space_group_name_H-M   'P 1'
#
loop_
_entity.id
_entity.type
_entity.pdbx_description
1 polymer ?
#
loop_
_entity_poly.entity_id
_entity_poly.type
_entity_poly.pdbx_seq_one_letter_code
_entity_poly.pdbx_strand_id
1 'polypeptide(L)'
;MIRTNLSKTWFASSRLIRIAASPVLIPARMIISGTFMYPFMGIYYFFTHPILWAYLFTIFLPQIVLTMVVFFFMYLFFYPISAAFAFLFNGPTGLFTAWIALLQQSTVIAGILGDMFLLPTPMKMLFDSILSREGLDDIVVAGKQKRPTPVPPPQTRVKVLLKHLPLTLVFPTWLVRLTVTVLLHFIPIIGPFVAILVNAPRRGRNAHARYFELKMMPKFDIEQFTRVRRGQYLGFGMVAGALEAIPFLGLLFAFTNCTGGALWAVAIERRTRSSAQPSARGRAQQLMVG
;
A
#
# COMPACT_ATOMS: atom_id res chain seq x y z
N MET A 1 41.12 -29.41 -22.26
CA MET A 1 39.91 -28.60 -22.51
C MET A 1 38.90 -28.82 -21.39
N ILE A 2 39.08 -28.21 -20.22
CA ILE A 2 38.14 -28.33 -19.08
C ILE A 2 37.96 -26.94 -18.46
N ARG A 3 37.16 -26.12 -19.12
CA ARG A 3 36.66 -24.85 -18.60
C ARG A 3 35.18 -24.82 -18.95
N THR A 4 34.30 -25.06 -17.98
CA THR A 4 32.89 -24.63 -17.91
C THR A 4 32.07 -25.57 -17.02
N ASN A 5 31.97 -25.29 -15.71
CA ASN A 5 30.78 -25.64 -14.93
C ASN A 5 30.73 -25.03 -13.52
N LEU A 6 31.87 -24.56 -12.99
CA LEU A 6 31.95 -24.01 -11.63
C LEU A 6 31.15 -22.71 -11.41
N SER A 7 30.86 -21.92 -12.45
CA SER A 7 30.08 -20.69 -12.29
C SER A 7 28.58 -20.96 -12.09
N LYS A 8 28.02 -21.96 -12.80
CA LYS A 8 26.58 -22.28 -12.72
C LYS A 8 26.20 -22.88 -11.36
N THR A 9 27.05 -23.72 -10.78
CA THR A 9 26.81 -24.35 -9.47
C THR A 9 26.87 -23.33 -8.33
N TRP A 10 27.76 -22.33 -8.42
CA TRP A 10 27.89 -21.25 -7.44
C TRP A 10 26.71 -20.26 -7.47
N PHE A 11 26.17 -19.96 -8.66
CA PHE A 11 24.94 -19.16 -8.78
C PHE A 11 23.68 -19.91 -8.34
N ALA A 12 23.62 -21.23 -8.52
CA ALA A 12 22.49 -22.05 -8.08
C ALA A 12 22.45 -22.20 -6.54
N SER A 13 23.59 -22.46 -5.91
CA SER A 13 23.70 -22.61 -4.45
C SER A 13 23.38 -21.31 -3.70
N SER A 14 23.89 -20.17 -4.18
CA SER A 14 23.57 -18.86 -3.59
C SER A 14 22.10 -18.47 -3.72
N ARG A 15 21.40 -18.91 -4.78
CA ARG A 15 19.95 -18.69 -4.96
C ARG A 15 19.14 -19.57 -4.01
N LEU A 16 19.53 -20.83 -3.83
CA LEU A 16 18.87 -21.78 -2.92
C LEU A 16 19.07 -21.38 -1.45
N ILE A 17 20.28 -20.95 -1.07
CA ILE A 17 20.57 -20.42 0.27
C ILE A 17 19.75 -19.15 0.54
N ARG A 18 19.61 -18.26 -0.45
CA ARG A 18 18.75 -17.06 -0.32
C ARG A 18 17.26 -17.39 -0.20
N ILE A 19 16.80 -18.46 -0.84
CA ILE A 19 15.40 -18.94 -0.75
C ILE A 19 15.16 -19.61 0.61
N ALA A 20 16.08 -20.47 1.06
CA ALA A 20 16.00 -21.17 2.34
C ALA A 20 16.16 -20.23 3.55
N ALA A 21 17.00 -19.20 3.45
CA ALA A 21 17.17 -18.19 4.50
C ALA A 21 16.13 -17.05 4.44
N SER A 22 15.31 -16.98 3.38
CA SER A 22 14.30 -15.93 3.23
C SER A 22 13.25 -15.84 4.37
N PRO A 23 12.69 -16.94 4.93
CA PRO A 23 11.71 -16.82 6.01
C PRO A 23 12.28 -16.27 7.32
N VAL A 24 13.59 -16.44 7.58
CA VAL A 24 14.27 -15.97 8.81
C VAL A 24 14.91 -14.59 8.62
N LEU A 25 15.47 -14.31 7.44
CA LEU A 25 16.12 -13.03 7.14
C LEU A 25 15.13 -11.87 6.97
N ILE A 26 13.88 -12.15 6.58
CA ILE A 26 12.84 -11.11 6.39
C ILE A 26 12.42 -10.50 7.75
N PRO A 27 12.06 -11.28 8.80
CA PRO A 27 11.79 -10.74 10.13
C PRO A 27 13.02 -10.04 10.76
N ALA A 28 14.21 -10.62 10.65
CA ALA A 28 15.43 -10.01 11.19
C ALA A 28 15.72 -8.64 10.54
N ARG A 29 15.61 -8.55 9.20
CA ARG A 29 15.78 -7.26 8.49
C ARG A 29 14.66 -6.27 8.77
N MET A 30 13.47 -6.72 9.14
CA MET A 30 12.38 -5.85 9.57
C MET A 30 12.75 -5.12 10.86
N ILE A 31 13.20 -5.86 11.88
CA ILE A 31 13.58 -5.32 13.20
C ILE A 31 14.81 -4.43 13.07
N ILE A 32 15.85 -4.88 12.36
CA ILE A 32 17.13 -4.14 12.23
C ILE A 32 16.96 -2.83 11.43
N SER A 33 15.99 -2.76 10.52
CA SER A 33 15.82 -1.57 9.68
C SER A 33 15.17 -0.37 10.38
N GLY A 34 14.51 -0.58 11.53
CA GLY A 34 13.72 0.46 12.22
C GLY A 34 12.52 0.98 11.43
N THR A 35 12.18 0.38 10.26
CA THR A 35 11.16 0.95 9.36
C THR A 35 9.74 0.88 9.94
N PHE A 36 9.52 -0.04 10.88
CA PHE A 36 8.27 -0.15 11.64
C PHE A 36 7.98 1.08 12.52
N MET A 37 8.97 1.96 12.76
CA MET A 37 8.80 3.18 13.55
C MET A 37 8.20 4.34 12.72
N TYR A 38 8.31 4.32 11.39
CA TYR A 38 7.83 5.42 10.55
C TYR A 38 6.33 5.69 10.65
N PRO A 39 5.43 4.69 10.76
CA PRO A 39 4.02 4.97 11.04
C PRO A 39 3.80 5.79 12.32
N PHE A 40 4.55 5.48 13.40
CA PHE A 40 4.49 6.26 14.64
C PHE A 40 5.09 7.67 14.50
N MET A 41 6.21 7.80 13.79
CA MET A 41 6.76 9.12 13.43
C MET A 41 5.76 9.93 12.59
N GLY A 42 5.02 9.27 11.70
CA GLY A 42 3.96 9.87 10.90
C GLY A 42 2.83 10.43 11.75
N ILE A 43 2.41 9.69 12.79
CA ILE A 43 1.44 10.20 13.79
C ILE A 43 1.99 11.46 14.44
N TYR A 44 3.18 11.39 15.05
CA TYR A 44 3.78 12.53 15.72
C TYR A 44 3.92 13.75 14.80
N TYR A 45 4.42 13.55 13.58
CA TYR A 45 4.59 14.62 12.59
C TYR A 45 3.25 15.23 12.16
N PHE A 46 2.22 14.40 11.98
CA PHE A 46 0.90 14.86 11.58
C PHE A 46 0.22 15.70 12.68
N PHE A 47 0.39 15.33 13.95
CA PHE A 47 -0.17 16.10 15.08
C PHE A 47 0.62 17.37 15.40
N THR A 48 1.93 17.39 15.15
CA THR A 48 2.77 18.59 15.33
C THR A 48 2.61 19.62 14.23
N HIS A 49 2.03 19.26 13.08
CA HIS A 49 1.78 20.16 11.96
C HIS A 49 0.29 20.26 11.62
N PRO A 50 -0.48 21.14 12.30
CA PRO A 50 -1.94 21.28 12.12
C PRO A 50 -2.36 21.61 10.69
N ILE A 51 -1.49 22.26 9.91
CA ILE A 51 -1.69 22.53 8.49
C ILE A 51 -1.98 21.27 7.66
N LEU A 52 -1.48 20.10 8.08
CA LEU A 52 -1.72 18.83 7.40
C LEU A 52 -3.15 18.31 7.63
N TRP A 53 -3.84 18.77 8.69
CA TRP A 53 -5.21 18.35 8.99
C TRP A 53 -6.21 18.90 7.97
N ALA A 54 -5.87 20.00 7.29
CA ALA A 54 -6.67 20.52 6.20
C ALA A 54 -6.90 19.45 5.11
N TYR A 55 -5.90 18.61 4.80
CA TYR A 55 -6.05 17.51 3.85
C TYR A 55 -7.02 16.42 4.33
N LEU A 56 -7.13 16.20 5.65
CA LEU A 56 -8.08 15.24 6.23
C LEU A 56 -9.50 15.81 6.18
N PHE A 57 -9.68 17.06 6.60
CA PHE A 57 -10.99 17.71 6.64
C PHE A 57 -11.61 17.94 5.26
N THR A 58 -10.79 18.09 4.20
CA THR A 58 -11.30 18.21 2.83
C THR A 58 -12.03 16.96 2.33
N ILE A 59 -11.71 15.78 2.87
CA ILE A 59 -12.37 14.51 2.51
C ILE A 59 -13.57 14.21 3.39
N PHE A 60 -13.60 14.73 4.61
CA PHE A 60 -14.62 14.37 5.59
C PHE A 60 -16.04 14.64 5.08
N LEU A 61 -16.28 15.83 4.52
CA LEU A 61 -17.60 16.21 3.99
C LEU A 61 -17.97 15.41 2.72
N PRO A 62 -17.12 15.31 1.67
CA PRO A 62 -17.38 14.44 0.53
C PRO A 62 -17.61 12.97 0.89
N GLN A 63 -16.93 12.45 1.91
CA GLN A 63 -17.08 11.07 2.37
C GLN A 63 -18.47 10.85 2.98
N ILE A 64 -18.98 11.80 3.77
CA ILE A 64 -20.33 11.72 4.34
C ILE A 64 -21.37 11.73 3.23
N VAL A 65 -21.24 12.66 2.27
CA VAL A 65 -22.16 12.78 1.13
C VAL A 65 -22.14 11.49 0.30
N LEU A 66 -20.96 10.98 -0.04
CA LEU A 66 -20.81 9.73 -0.77
C LEU A 66 -21.46 8.55 -0.02
N THR A 67 -21.25 8.46 1.29
CA THR A 67 -21.82 7.40 2.12
C THR A 67 -23.35 7.50 2.13
N MET A 68 -23.93 8.70 2.28
CA MET A 68 -25.38 8.89 2.22
C MET A 68 -25.97 8.48 0.87
N VAL A 69 -25.32 8.84 -0.24
CA VAL A 69 -25.75 8.46 -1.58
C VAL A 69 -25.71 6.94 -1.78
N VAL A 70 -24.62 6.30 -1.37
CA VAL A 70 -24.47 4.84 -1.44
C VAL A 70 -25.53 4.14 -0.61
N PHE A 71 -25.76 4.61 0.62
CA PHE A 71 -26.79 4.06 1.51
C PHE A 71 -28.17 4.19 0.88
N PHE A 72 -28.52 5.38 0.38
CA PHE A 72 -29.81 5.60 -0.26
C PHE A 72 -30.07 4.58 -1.39
N PHE A 73 -29.13 4.41 -2.31
CA PHE A 73 -29.30 3.46 -3.41
C PHE A 73 -29.24 2.00 -2.97
N MET A 74 -28.38 1.65 -2.01
CA MET A 74 -28.34 0.30 -1.45
C MET A 74 -29.67 -0.07 -0.78
N TYR A 75 -30.23 0.82 0.03
CA TYR A 75 -31.53 0.60 0.66
C TYR A 75 -32.68 0.61 -0.33
N LEU A 76 -32.65 1.47 -1.34
CA LEU A 76 -33.73 1.52 -2.34
C LEU A 76 -33.82 0.22 -3.15
N PHE A 77 -32.68 -0.32 -3.61
CA PHE A 77 -32.66 -1.45 -4.53
C PHE A 77 -32.44 -2.80 -3.85
N PHE A 78 -31.57 -2.88 -2.84
CA PHE A 78 -31.15 -4.16 -2.26
C PHE A 78 -31.87 -4.50 -0.96
N TYR A 79 -32.43 -3.53 -0.23
CA TYR A 79 -33.20 -3.83 0.99
C TYR A 79 -34.43 -4.69 0.73
N PRO A 80 -35.31 -4.40 -0.26
CA PRO A 80 -36.50 -5.22 -0.46
C PRO A 80 -36.17 -6.67 -0.81
N ILE A 81 -35.14 -6.87 -1.63
CA ILE A 81 -34.66 -8.19 -2.04
C ILE A 81 -34.08 -8.95 -0.83
N SER A 82 -33.13 -8.33 -0.11
CA SER A 82 -32.48 -8.93 1.06
C SER A 82 -33.46 -9.20 2.21
N ALA A 83 -34.40 -8.29 2.46
CA ALA A 83 -35.43 -8.42 3.49
C ALA A 83 -36.41 -9.56 3.16
N ALA A 84 -36.81 -9.72 1.89
CA ALA A 84 -37.65 -10.83 1.47
C ALA A 84 -36.97 -12.19 1.69
N PHE A 85 -35.70 -12.31 1.31
CA PHE A 85 -34.90 -13.52 1.58
C PHE A 85 -34.74 -13.76 3.08
N ALA A 86 -34.35 -12.74 3.85
CA ALA A 86 -34.15 -12.89 5.28
C ALA A 86 -35.46 -13.24 6.01
N PHE A 87 -36.59 -12.68 5.58
CA PHE A 87 -37.90 -13.01 6.10
C PHE A 87 -38.28 -14.47 5.84
N LEU A 88 -37.98 -14.98 4.64
CA LEU A 88 -38.26 -16.38 4.29
C LEU A 88 -37.51 -17.37 5.20
N PHE A 89 -36.24 -17.07 5.56
CA PHE A 89 -35.41 -17.99 6.35
C PHE A 89 -35.50 -17.78 7.86
N ASN A 90 -35.61 -16.53 8.32
CA ASN A 90 -35.57 -16.18 9.75
C ASN A 90 -36.93 -15.67 10.29
N GLY A 91 -37.97 -15.63 9.46
CA GLY A 91 -39.27 -15.08 9.83
C GLY A 91 -39.25 -13.55 10.00
N PRO A 92 -40.16 -12.97 10.82
CA PRO A 92 -40.25 -11.52 11.00
C PRO A 92 -38.96 -10.83 11.47
N THR A 93 -38.12 -11.54 12.23
CA THR A 93 -36.80 -11.02 12.67
C THR A 93 -35.84 -10.81 11.50
N GLY A 94 -36.09 -11.47 10.36
CA GLY A 94 -35.37 -11.32 9.11
C GLY A 94 -35.32 -9.89 8.58
N LEU A 95 -36.37 -9.09 8.82
CA LEU A 95 -36.40 -7.68 8.39
C LEU A 95 -35.33 -6.85 9.11
N PHE A 96 -35.10 -7.13 10.40
CA PHE A 96 -34.11 -6.45 11.22
C PHE A 96 -32.69 -6.93 10.92
N THR A 97 -32.50 -8.24 10.70
CA THR A 97 -31.19 -8.78 10.34
C THR A 97 -30.76 -8.32 8.95
N ALA A 98 -31.67 -8.26 7.97
CA ALA A 98 -31.40 -7.68 6.65
C ALA A 98 -31.04 -6.19 6.75
N TRP A 99 -31.71 -5.44 7.64
CA TRP A 99 -31.40 -4.02 7.86
C TRP A 99 -29.95 -3.84 8.34
N ILE A 100 -29.52 -4.57 9.37
CA ILE A 100 -28.13 -4.51 9.88
C ILE A 100 -27.13 -5.01 8.84
N ALA A 101 -27.41 -6.12 8.16
CA ALA A 101 -26.52 -6.67 7.15
C ALA A 101 -26.31 -5.68 6.00
N LEU A 102 -27.36 -4.99 5.57
CA LEU A 102 -27.26 -4.00 4.50
C LEU A 102 -26.53 -2.73 4.96
N LEU A 103 -26.65 -2.31 6.23
CA LEU A 103 -25.80 -1.24 6.79
C LEU A 103 -24.32 -1.61 6.60
N GLN A 104 -23.93 -2.83 6.98
CA GLN A 104 -22.55 -3.29 6.88
C GLN A 104 -22.07 -3.43 5.43
N GLN A 105 -22.91 -3.93 4.52
CA GLN A 105 -22.56 -4.00 3.09
C GLN A 105 -22.38 -2.61 2.48
N SER A 106 -23.26 -1.68 2.84
CA SER A 106 -23.21 -0.30 2.35
C SER A 106 -21.97 0.45 2.85
N THR A 107 -21.54 0.24 4.11
CA THR A 107 -20.29 0.84 4.61
C THR A 107 -19.06 0.33 3.86
N VAL A 108 -19.00 -0.96 3.54
CA VAL A 108 -17.90 -1.54 2.75
C VAL A 108 -17.86 -0.92 1.35
N ILE A 109 -19.02 -0.81 0.69
CA ILE A 109 -19.10 -0.22 -0.66
C ILE A 109 -18.74 1.27 -0.62
N ALA A 110 -19.26 2.03 0.33
CA ALA A 110 -18.93 3.44 0.50
C ALA A 110 -17.43 3.65 0.77
N GLY A 111 -16.81 2.78 1.56
CA GLY A 111 -15.37 2.78 1.80
C GLY A 111 -14.56 2.53 0.52
N ILE A 112 -14.91 1.50 -0.27
CA ILE A 112 -14.26 1.19 -1.54
C ILE A 112 -14.35 2.37 -2.52
N LEU A 113 -15.51 3.01 -2.61
CA LEU A 113 -15.71 4.18 -3.47
C LEU A 113 -14.92 5.39 -2.96
N GLY A 114 -14.89 5.62 -1.64
CA GLY A 114 -14.08 6.67 -1.02
C GLY A 114 -12.58 6.49 -1.32
N ASP A 115 -12.07 5.27 -1.15
CA ASP A 115 -10.68 4.92 -1.45
C ASP A 115 -10.32 5.09 -2.94
N MET A 116 -11.29 4.81 -3.83
CA MET A 116 -11.09 4.88 -5.28
C MET A 116 -11.15 6.31 -5.81
N PHE A 117 -12.07 7.14 -5.30
CA PHE A 117 -12.36 8.46 -5.87
C PHE A 117 -11.88 9.63 -5.00
N LEU A 118 -12.03 9.56 -3.67
CA LEU A 118 -11.80 10.69 -2.77
C LEU A 118 -10.38 10.73 -2.22
N LEU A 119 -9.85 9.60 -1.75
CA LEU A 119 -8.52 9.52 -1.12
C LEU A 119 -7.30 9.82 -2.04
N PRO A 120 -7.26 9.40 -3.32
CA PRO A 120 -6.02 9.46 -4.09
C PRO A 120 -5.46 10.88 -4.24
N THR A 121 -6.32 11.88 -4.43
CA THR A 121 -5.87 13.26 -4.67
C THR A 121 -5.27 13.89 -3.41
N PRO A 122 -5.96 13.92 -2.26
CA PRO A 122 -5.41 14.56 -1.06
C PRO A 122 -4.24 13.79 -0.46
N MET A 123 -4.21 12.45 -0.57
CA MET A 123 -3.05 11.64 -0.19
C MET A 123 -1.79 12.02 -0.98
N LYS A 124 -1.91 12.21 -2.29
CA LYS A 124 -0.78 12.67 -3.11
C LYS A 124 -0.34 14.08 -2.74
N MET A 125 -1.28 15.00 -2.52
CA MET A 125 -0.99 16.38 -2.12
C MET A 125 -0.33 16.46 -0.75
N LEU A 126 -0.78 15.65 0.21
CA LEU A 126 -0.17 15.49 1.53
C LEU A 126 1.28 14.99 1.40
N PHE A 127 1.48 13.92 0.62
CA PHE A 127 2.80 13.34 0.39
C PHE A 127 3.76 14.36 -0.24
N ASP A 128 3.32 15.10 -1.26
CA ASP A 128 4.09 16.15 -1.92
C ASP A 128 4.41 17.31 -0.95
N SER A 129 3.45 17.70 -0.11
CA SER A 129 3.64 18.76 0.89
C SER A 129 4.72 18.41 1.90
N ILE A 130 4.77 17.16 2.35
CA ILE A 130 5.78 16.68 3.30
C ILE A 130 7.16 16.64 2.64
N LEU A 131 7.27 16.12 1.41
CA LEU A 131 8.53 16.15 0.67
C LEU A 131 9.07 17.58 0.51
N SER A 132 8.18 18.51 0.17
CA SER A 132 8.51 19.93 0.00
C SER A 132 9.02 20.53 1.31
N ARG A 133 8.30 20.30 2.43
CA ARG A 133 8.70 20.75 3.78
C ARG A 133 10.05 20.20 4.24
N GLU A 134 10.39 18.99 3.84
CA GLU A 134 11.66 18.33 4.18
C GLU A 134 12.82 18.70 3.24
N GLY A 135 12.63 19.68 2.35
CA GLY A 135 13.65 20.20 1.45
C GLY A 135 13.88 19.35 0.19
N LEU A 136 12.90 18.54 -0.20
CA LEU A 136 12.90 17.73 -1.43
C LEU A 136 11.97 18.30 -2.51
N ASP A 137 11.84 19.63 -2.55
CA ASP A 137 11.07 20.36 -3.57
C ASP A 137 11.51 20.00 -4.98
N ASP A 138 12.79 19.75 -5.18
CA ASP A 138 13.38 19.39 -6.47
C ASP A 138 12.75 18.12 -7.05
N ILE A 139 12.48 17.10 -6.22
CA ILE A 139 11.82 15.87 -6.64
C ILE A 139 10.34 16.10 -6.95
N VAL A 140 9.67 16.91 -6.13
CA VAL A 140 8.24 17.20 -6.31
C VAL A 140 8.01 17.99 -7.59
N VAL A 141 8.80 19.03 -7.82
CA VAL A 141 8.73 19.87 -9.01
C VAL A 141 9.12 19.07 -10.25
N ALA A 142 10.25 18.35 -10.22
CA ALA A 142 10.68 17.52 -11.36
C ALA A 142 9.67 16.41 -11.69
N GLY A 143 9.05 15.80 -10.67
CA GLY A 143 8.01 14.78 -10.84
C GLY A 143 6.72 15.33 -11.42
N LYS A 144 6.31 16.55 -11.03
CA LYS A 144 5.11 17.23 -11.56
C LYS A 144 5.29 17.75 -12.99
N GLN A 145 6.50 18.18 -13.35
CA GLN A 145 6.80 18.70 -14.70
C GLN A 145 6.93 17.60 -15.76
N LYS A 146 7.30 16.38 -15.36
CA LYS A 146 7.43 15.25 -16.29
C LYS A 146 6.04 14.75 -16.69
N ARG A 147 5.71 14.83 -17.99
CA ARG A 147 4.48 14.24 -18.55
C ARG A 147 4.39 12.76 -18.15
N PRO A 148 3.23 12.27 -17.67
CA PRO A 148 3.01 10.84 -17.50
C PRO A 148 3.38 10.12 -18.80
N THR A 149 4.14 9.04 -18.72
CA THR A 149 4.37 8.17 -19.86
C THR A 149 3.02 7.71 -20.42
N PRO A 150 2.85 7.64 -21.75
CA PRO A 150 1.57 7.27 -22.35
C PRO A 150 1.09 5.95 -21.76
N VAL A 151 -0.07 5.98 -21.09
CA VAL A 151 -0.72 4.77 -20.61
C VAL A 151 -1.03 3.94 -21.87
N PRO A 152 -0.56 2.67 -21.98
CA PRO A 152 -0.85 1.87 -23.16
C PRO A 152 -2.38 1.76 -23.33
N PRO A 153 -2.89 1.86 -24.56
CA PRO A 153 -4.32 1.92 -24.83
C PRO A 153 -5.07 0.73 -24.21
N PRO A 154 -6.34 0.90 -23.81
CA PRO A 154 -7.13 -0.11 -23.11
C PRO A 154 -7.18 -1.46 -23.85
N GLN A 155 -7.10 -1.43 -25.18
CA GLN A 155 -7.07 -2.60 -26.06
C GLN A 155 -5.89 -3.56 -25.77
N THR A 156 -4.73 -3.02 -25.37
CA THR A 156 -3.54 -3.83 -25.04
C THR A 156 -3.69 -4.51 -23.68
N ARG A 157 -4.39 -3.89 -22.72
CA ARG A 157 -4.71 -4.51 -21.41
C ARG A 157 -5.68 -5.67 -21.54
N VAL A 158 -6.70 -5.55 -22.38
CA VAL A 158 -7.68 -6.62 -22.62
C VAL A 158 -7.03 -7.83 -23.28
N LYS A 159 -6.15 -7.61 -24.28
CA LYS A 159 -5.39 -8.70 -24.93
C LYS A 159 -4.45 -9.44 -23.98
N VAL A 160 -3.80 -8.73 -23.06
CA VAL A 160 -2.95 -9.36 -22.03
C VAL A 160 -3.78 -10.14 -21.02
N LEU A 161 -4.94 -9.60 -20.61
CA LEU A 161 -5.88 -10.29 -19.73
C LEU A 161 -6.40 -11.60 -20.37
N LEU A 162 -6.87 -11.55 -21.62
CA LEU A 162 -7.36 -12.73 -22.36
C LEU A 162 -6.29 -13.81 -22.51
N LYS A 163 -5.02 -13.43 -22.71
CA LYS A 163 -3.91 -14.36 -22.92
C LYS A 163 -3.49 -15.09 -21.62
N HIS A 164 -3.81 -14.53 -20.46
CA HIS A 164 -3.52 -15.12 -19.14
C HIS A 164 -4.70 -15.86 -18.50
N LEU A 165 -5.89 -15.80 -19.10
CA LEU A 165 -7.10 -16.51 -18.66
C LEU A 165 -7.07 -18.06 -18.77
N PRO A 166 -6.46 -18.70 -19.79
CA PRO A 166 -6.72 -20.14 -20.01
C PRO A 166 -5.99 -21.08 -19.03
N LEU A 167 -4.95 -20.60 -18.32
CA LEU A 167 -4.16 -21.46 -17.41
C LEU A 167 -4.53 -21.28 -15.92
N THR A 168 -5.13 -20.15 -15.53
CA THR A 168 -5.56 -19.89 -14.12
C THR A 168 -6.89 -20.56 -13.78
N LEU A 169 -7.66 -21.00 -14.78
CA LEU A 169 -8.93 -21.69 -14.62
C LEU A 169 -8.77 -23.18 -14.26
N VAL A 170 -7.68 -23.82 -14.68
CA VAL A 170 -7.47 -25.27 -14.55
C VAL A 170 -7.03 -25.67 -13.14
N PHE A 171 -6.38 -24.76 -12.40
CA PHE A 171 -6.05 -24.91 -10.98
C PHE A 171 -6.23 -23.56 -10.28
N PRO A 172 -7.39 -23.27 -9.68
CA PRO A 172 -7.64 -21.99 -9.04
C PRO A 172 -6.94 -21.97 -7.67
N THR A 173 -5.63 -21.79 -7.68
CA THR A 173 -4.87 -21.43 -6.48
C THR A 173 -5.42 -20.16 -5.83
N TRP A 174 -6.06 -19.29 -6.62
CA TRP A 174 -6.87 -18.18 -6.13
C TRP A 174 -8.09 -18.64 -5.32
N LEU A 175 -8.79 -19.70 -5.72
CA LEU A 175 -9.91 -20.26 -4.97
C LEU A 175 -9.44 -20.89 -3.67
N VAL A 176 -8.33 -21.66 -3.66
CA VAL A 176 -7.76 -22.19 -2.41
C VAL A 176 -7.35 -21.05 -1.48
N ARG A 177 -6.66 -20.03 -2.00
CA ARG A 177 -6.29 -18.85 -1.23
C ARG A 177 -7.52 -18.08 -0.75
N LEU A 178 -8.57 -17.99 -1.55
CA LEU A 178 -9.84 -17.36 -1.20
C LEU A 178 -10.54 -18.14 -0.09
N THR A 179 -10.71 -19.46 -0.24
CA THR A 179 -11.35 -20.34 0.75
C THR A 179 -10.59 -20.32 2.08
N VAL A 180 -9.26 -20.44 2.06
CA VAL A 180 -8.44 -20.33 3.27
C VAL A 180 -8.57 -18.94 3.90
N THR A 181 -8.54 -17.88 3.09
CA THR A 181 -8.69 -16.51 3.59
C THR A 181 -10.08 -16.30 4.20
N VAL A 182 -11.14 -16.80 3.57
CA VAL A 182 -12.53 -16.73 4.05
C VAL A 182 -12.69 -17.51 5.35
N LEU A 183 -12.20 -18.75 5.41
CA LEU A 183 -12.21 -19.57 6.63
C LEU A 183 -11.48 -18.88 7.79
N LEU A 184 -10.38 -18.19 7.50
CA LEU A 184 -9.65 -17.41 8.50
C LEU A 184 -10.44 -16.18 8.99
N HIS A 185 -11.25 -15.55 8.12
CA HIS A 185 -12.13 -14.44 8.52
C HIS A 185 -13.30 -14.89 9.41
N PHE A 186 -13.66 -16.18 9.39
CA PHE A 186 -14.68 -16.76 10.26
C PHE A 186 -14.22 -16.93 11.72
N ILE A 187 -12.92 -16.76 12.02
CA ILE A 187 -12.43 -16.71 13.39
C ILE A 187 -12.39 -15.23 13.81
N PRO A 188 -13.35 -14.78 14.66
CA PRO A 188 -13.31 -13.42 15.19
C PRO A 188 -11.96 -13.22 15.86
N ILE A 189 -11.33 -12.05 15.66
CA ILE A 189 -9.97 -11.69 16.12
C ILE A 189 -8.85 -12.19 15.20
N ILE A 190 -8.71 -13.49 14.91
CA ILE A 190 -7.59 -13.99 14.08
C ILE A 190 -7.66 -13.49 12.63
N GLY A 191 -8.87 -13.44 12.06
CA GLY A 191 -9.10 -12.99 10.68
C GLY A 191 -8.46 -11.63 10.36
N PRO A 192 -8.78 -10.56 11.11
CA PRO A 192 -8.15 -9.26 10.96
C PRO A 192 -6.62 -9.27 11.08
N PHE A 193 -6.05 -10.00 12.05
CA PHE A 193 -4.60 -10.11 12.20
C PHE A 193 -3.93 -10.74 10.98
N VAL A 194 -4.51 -11.82 10.45
CA VAL A 194 -3.95 -12.46 9.26
C VAL A 194 -4.17 -11.59 8.02
N ALA A 195 -5.30 -10.92 7.89
CA ALA A 195 -5.55 -9.97 6.81
C ALA A 195 -4.51 -8.83 6.81
N ILE A 196 -4.12 -8.32 7.98
CA ILE A 196 -3.02 -7.34 8.10
C ILE A 196 -1.71 -7.95 7.60
N LEU A 197 -1.33 -9.14 8.07
CA LEU A 197 -0.07 -9.78 7.73
C LEU A 197 0.03 -10.09 6.22
N VAL A 198 -1.05 -10.62 5.64
CA VAL A 198 -1.12 -10.98 4.22
C VAL A 198 -1.05 -9.73 3.34
N ASN A 199 -1.67 -8.63 3.76
CA ASN A 199 -1.70 -7.38 2.99
C ASN A 199 -0.53 -6.43 3.30
N ALA A 200 0.27 -6.69 4.33
CA ALA A 200 1.37 -5.82 4.76
C ALA A 200 2.36 -5.47 3.64
N PRO A 201 2.87 -6.42 2.81
CA PRO A 201 3.77 -6.06 1.71
C PRO A 201 3.15 -5.10 0.70
N ARG A 202 1.86 -5.27 0.42
CA ARG A 202 1.10 -4.40 -0.51
C ARG A 202 0.90 -3.02 0.11
N ARG A 203 0.49 -2.95 1.39
CA ARG A 203 0.35 -1.68 2.13
C ARG A 203 1.65 -0.91 2.18
N GLY A 204 2.76 -1.58 2.53
CA GLY A 204 4.08 -0.97 2.52
C GLY A 204 4.44 -0.41 1.14
N ARG A 205 4.26 -1.19 0.06
CA ARG A 205 4.56 -0.72 -1.30
C ARG A 205 3.68 0.49 -1.67
N ASN A 206 2.41 0.48 -1.28
CA ASN A 206 1.47 1.58 -1.53
C ASN A 206 1.88 2.87 -0.82
N ALA A 207 2.49 2.79 0.37
CA ALA A 207 2.99 3.95 1.10
C ALA A 207 4.03 4.78 0.32
N HIS A 208 4.76 4.15 -0.62
CA HIS A 208 5.70 4.82 -1.53
C HIS A 208 5.17 4.97 -2.96
N ALA A 209 3.90 4.69 -3.23
CA ALA A 209 3.35 4.79 -4.59
C ALA A 209 3.57 6.17 -5.20
N ARG A 210 3.34 7.24 -4.41
CA ARG A 210 3.57 8.62 -4.84
C ARG A 210 5.06 8.92 -5.06
N TYR A 211 5.94 8.44 -4.20
CA TYR A 211 7.39 8.58 -4.40
C TYR A 211 7.86 7.93 -5.71
N PHE A 212 7.36 6.74 -6.04
CA PHE A 212 7.68 6.07 -7.31
C PHE A 212 7.12 6.82 -8.52
N GLU A 213 5.93 7.42 -8.38
CA GLU A 213 5.31 8.27 -9.40
C GLU A 213 6.15 9.52 -9.66
N LEU A 214 6.55 10.25 -8.62
CA LEU A 214 7.39 11.46 -8.74
C LEU A 214 8.76 11.16 -9.36
N LYS A 215 9.33 9.98 -9.07
CA LYS A 215 10.59 9.53 -9.68
C LYS A 215 10.44 8.92 -11.08
N MET A 216 9.21 8.76 -11.58
CA MET A 216 8.93 8.13 -12.88
C MET A 216 9.55 6.73 -13.01
N MET A 217 9.55 5.96 -11.91
CA MET A 217 10.16 4.63 -11.92
C MET A 217 9.31 3.64 -12.74
N PRO A 218 9.88 2.91 -13.71
CA PRO A 218 9.16 1.87 -14.41
C PRO A 218 8.81 0.71 -13.45
N LYS A 219 7.80 -0.08 -13.79
CA LYS A 219 7.30 -1.18 -12.93
C LYS A 219 8.40 -2.16 -12.51
N PHE A 220 9.32 -2.46 -13.43
CA PHE A 220 10.48 -3.34 -13.18
C PHE A 220 11.38 -2.77 -12.08
N ASP A 221 11.72 -1.49 -12.14
CA ASP A 221 12.56 -0.83 -11.13
C ASP A 221 11.86 -0.75 -9.79
N ILE A 222 10.54 -0.49 -9.77
CA ILE A 222 9.76 -0.51 -8.53
C ILE A 222 9.81 -1.91 -7.89
N GLU A 223 9.67 -2.98 -8.67
CA GLU A 223 9.76 -4.35 -8.19
C GLU A 223 11.14 -4.68 -7.63
N GLN A 224 12.21 -4.30 -8.33
CA GLN A 224 13.57 -4.48 -7.83
C GLN A 224 13.82 -3.67 -6.56
N PHE A 225 13.39 -2.41 -6.52
CA PHE A 225 13.52 -1.50 -5.38
C PHE A 225 12.81 -2.02 -4.13
N THR A 226 11.60 -2.55 -4.30
CA THR A 226 10.79 -3.13 -3.22
C THR A 226 11.29 -4.50 -2.80
N ARG A 227 11.78 -5.32 -3.74
CA ARG A 227 12.33 -6.66 -3.46
C ARG A 227 13.57 -6.60 -2.58
N VAL A 228 14.50 -5.68 -2.85
CA VAL A 228 15.70 -5.50 -2.03
C VAL A 228 15.36 -5.06 -0.60
N ARG A 229 14.26 -4.32 -0.44
CA ARG A 229 13.78 -3.77 0.84
C ARG A 229 12.54 -4.49 1.37
N ARG A 230 12.31 -5.75 0.98
CA ARG A 230 11.05 -6.46 1.26
C ARG A 230 10.71 -6.48 2.75
N GLY A 231 11.70 -6.69 3.63
CA GLY A 231 11.50 -6.66 5.09
C GLY A 231 11.09 -5.28 5.62
N GLN A 232 11.61 -4.20 5.04
CA GLN A 232 11.25 -2.82 5.43
C GLN A 232 9.80 -2.51 5.07
N TYR A 233 9.40 -2.85 3.84
CA TYR A 233 8.02 -2.67 3.36
C TYR A 233 7.02 -3.54 4.13
N LEU A 234 7.39 -4.78 4.44
CA LEU A 234 6.58 -5.68 5.25
C LEU A 234 6.41 -5.14 6.67
N GLY A 235 7.48 -4.63 7.29
CA GLY A 235 7.41 -4.06 8.64
C GLY A 235 6.59 -2.78 8.72
N PHE A 236 6.80 -1.85 7.79
CA PHE A 236 5.97 -0.66 7.67
C PHE A 236 4.49 -1.04 7.49
N GLY A 237 4.20 -1.92 6.53
CA GLY A 237 2.83 -2.29 6.19
C GLY A 237 2.09 -3.06 7.28
N MET A 238 2.81 -3.78 8.15
CA MET A 238 2.21 -4.43 9.32
C MET A 238 1.73 -3.41 10.34
N VAL A 239 2.60 -2.49 10.75
CA VAL A 239 2.25 -1.47 11.74
C VAL A 239 1.19 -0.52 11.17
N ALA A 240 1.37 -0.07 9.93
CA ALA A 240 0.39 0.77 9.24
C ALA A 240 -0.98 0.08 9.16
N GLY A 241 -1.00 -1.20 8.77
CA GLY A 241 -2.24 -1.98 8.70
C GLY A 241 -2.88 -2.24 10.06
N ALA A 242 -2.10 -2.40 11.13
CA ALA A 242 -2.61 -2.55 12.48
C ALA A 242 -3.25 -1.26 13.01
N LEU A 243 -2.63 -0.10 12.74
CA LEU A 243 -3.19 1.20 13.07
C LEU A 243 -4.50 1.45 12.31
N GLU A 244 -4.52 1.19 11.00
CA GLU A 244 -5.73 1.32 10.16
C GLU A 244 -6.87 0.36 10.56
N ALA A 245 -6.55 -0.75 11.22
CA ALA A 245 -7.54 -1.71 11.69
C ALA A 245 -8.31 -1.23 12.93
N ILE A 246 -7.86 -0.15 13.58
CA ILE A 246 -8.57 0.44 14.73
C ILE A 246 -9.88 1.05 14.22
N PRO A 247 -11.05 0.55 14.71
CA PRO A 247 -12.34 1.08 14.30
C PRO A 247 -12.44 2.59 14.52
N PHE A 248 -13.19 3.28 13.66
CA PHE A 248 -13.40 4.74 13.66
C PHE A 248 -12.16 5.60 13.39
N LEU A 249 -10.95 5.08 13.60
CA LEU A 249 -9.69 5.80 13.38
C LEU A 249 -8.98 5.42 12.08
N GLY A 250 -9.49 4.44 11.33
CA GLY A 250 -8.86 3.96 10.10
C GLY A 250 -8.54 5.07 9.09
N LEU A 251 -9.47 6.01 8.87
CA LEU A 251 -9.23 7.17 7.99
C LEU A 251 -8.10 8.05 8.51
N LEU A 252 -8.12 8.43 9.79
CA LEU A 252 -7.06 9.22 10.41
C LEU A 252 -5.70 8.52 10.26
N PHE A 253 -5.64 7.23 10.57
CA PHE A 253 -4.40 6.47 10.46
C PHE A 253 -3.93 6.29 9.02
N ALA A 254 -4.81 6.27 8.02
CA ALA A 254 -4.40 6.31 6.62
C ALA A 254 -3.60 7.59 6.29
N PHE A 255 -4.01 8.74 6.84
CA PHE A 255 -3.29 10.02 6.68
C PHE A 255 -1.96 10.04 7.44
N THR A 256 -1.93 9.56 8.68
CA THR A 256 -0.68 9.50 9.45
C THR A 256 0.29 8.47 8.86
N ASN A 257 -0.21 7.36 8.32
CA ASN A 257 0.60 6.37 7.61
C ASN A 257 1.14 6.93 6.30
N CYS A 258 0.34 7.67 5.53
CA CYS A 258 0.84 8.39 4.36
C CYS A 258 1.97 9.36 4.75
N THR A 259 1.80 10.08 5.86
CA THR A 259 2.83 10.97 6.42
C THR A 259 4.10 10.22 6.78
N GLY A 260 3.99 9.09 7.48
CA GLY A 260 5.12 8.21 7.81
C GLY A 260 5.81 7.64 6.57
N GLY A 261 5.05 7.29 5.53
CA GLY A 261 5.58 6.86 4.24
C GLY A 261 6.36 7.97 3.52
N ALA A 262 5.88 9.21 3.58
CA ALA A 262 6.59 10.36 3.03
C ALA A 262 7.91 10.62 3.78
N LEU A 263 7.89 10.62 5.12
CA LEU A 263 9.11 10.75 5.94
C LEU A 263 10.10 9.62 5.68
N TRP A 264 9.61 8.39 5.44
CA TRP A 264 10.47 7.28 5.06
C TRP A 264 11.12 7.50 3.68
N ALA A 265 10.37 7.99 2.70
CA ALA A 265 10.90 8.36 1.40
C ALA A 265 11.97 9.47 1.51
N VAL A 266 11.74 10.47 2.36
CA VAL A 266 12.73 11.53 2.66
C VAL A 266 14.02 10.93 3.20
N ALA A 267 13.92 10.01 4.17
CA ALA A 267 15.09 9.37 4.77
C ALA A 267 15.88 8.52 3.75
N ILE A 268 15.20 7.82 2.86
CA ILE A 268 15.83 7.08 1.75
C ILE A 268 16.59 8.04 0.83
N GLU A 269 15.97 9.16 0.48
CA GLU A 269 16.56 10.12 -0.44
C GLU A 269 17.78 10.80 0.16
N ARG A 270 17.69 11.26 1.41
CA ARG A 270 18.81 11.86 2.14
C ARG A 270 20.01 10.91 2.20
N ARG A 271 19.78 9.63 2.55
CA ARG A 271 20.84 8.60 2.53
C ARG A 271 21.44 8.42 1.14
N THR A 272 20.61 8.39 0.10
CA THR A 272 21.06 8.22 -1.28
C THR A 272 21.94 9.39 -1.73
N ARG A 273 21.55 10.63 -1.41
CA ARG A 273 22.33 11.84 -1.70
C ARG A 273 23.66 11.87 -0.94
N SER A 274 23.65 11.52 0.35
CA SER A 274 24.87 11.44 1.16
C SER A 274 25.85 10.39 0.65
N SER A 275 25.37 9.21 0.22
CA SER A 275 26.22 8.17 -0.38
C SER A 275 26.73 8.50 -1.78
N ALA A 276 26.11 9.45 -2.49
CA ALA A 276 26.57 9.93 -3.80
C ALA A 276 27.64 11.05 -3.72
N GLN A 277 27.75 11.74 -2.56
CA GLN A 277 28.73 12.81 -2.30
C GLN A 277 30.15 12.45 -1.78
N PRO A 278 30.65 11.18 -1.72
CA PRO A 278 31.99 10.91 -1.17
C PRO A 278 33.19 11.49 -1.92
N SER A 279 33.05 11.91 -3.19
CA SER A 279 34.19 12.25 -4.06
C SER A 279 34.48 13.75 -4.24
N ALA A 280 33.59 14.64 -3.79
CA ALA A 280 33.78 16.09 -3.96
C ALA A 280 34.77 16.69 -2.93
N ARG A 281 34.74 16.21 -1.68
CA ARG A 281 35.68 16.67 -0.63
C ARG A 281 37.11 16.16 -0.84
N GLY A 282 37.28 14.93 -1.34
CA GLY A 282 38.61 14.38 -1.65
C GLY A 282 39.27 15.04 -2.86
N ARG A 283 38.49 15.41 -3.90
CA ARG A 283 39.01 16.15 -5.06
C ARG A 283 39.33 17.62 -4.75
N ALA A 284 38.54 18.28 -3.90
CA ALA A 284 38.84 19.64 -3.47
C ALA A 284 40.13 19.73 -2.62
N GLN A 285 40.40 18.70 -1.79
CA GLN A 285 41.66 18.62 -1.04
C GLN A 285 42.86 18.27 -1.92
N GLN A 286 42.69 17.48 -2.99
CA GLN A 286 43.76 17.20 -3.95
C GLN A 286 44.09 18.40 -4.86
N LEU A 287 43.14 19.29 -5.13
CA LEU A 287 43.35 20.51 -5.92
C LEU A 287 43.89 21.69 -5.11
N MET A 288 43.92 21.60 -3.77
CA MET A 288 44.53 22.62 -2.89
C MET A 288 45.96 22.26 -2.44
N VAL A 289 46.44 21.06 -2.77
CA VAL A 289 47.77 20.55 -2.37
C VAL A 289 48.68 20.30 -3.58
N GLY A 290 48.22 20.56 -4.80
CA GLY A 290 49.03 20.56 -6.03
C GLY A 290 49.19 21.97 -6.57
#